data_AF-A0A954HVT3-F1
#
_entry.id   AF-A0A954HVT3-F1
#
_cell.length_a   1.000
_cell.length_b   1.000
_cell.length_c   1.000
_cell.angle_alpha   90.00
_cell.angle_beta   90.00
_cell.angle_gamma   90.00
#
_symmetry.space_group_name_H-M   'P 1'
#
loop_
_entity.id
_entity.type
_entity.pdbx_description
1 polymer ?
#
loop_
_entity_poly.entity_id
_entity_poly.type
_entity_poly.pdbx_seq_one_letter_code
_entity_poly.pdbx_strand_id
1 'polypeptide(L)'
;MAELLYLDTARLGQMSPTAAKMYADFGRLAVEVPTGPCTENFLFHGTDAAPEIAAEYPELGRWPGINGLKQLLRTTFASNASADNRVLLANRTTKLMEFGVQSVLDRCERVLLT
;
A
#
# COMPACT_ATOMS: atom_id res chain seq x y z
N MET A 1 8.73 7.57 36.19
CA MET A 1 7.71 7.22 35.17
C MET A 1 8.12 5.89 34.57
N ALA A 2 7.23 4.91 34.50
CA ALA A 2 7.53 3.67 33.79
C ALA A 2 7.56 3.92 32.28
N GLU A 3 8.59 3.43 31.60
CA GLU A 3 8.70 3.50 30.14
C GLU A 3 7.62 2.60 29.50
N LEU A 4 6.91 3.12 28.50
CA LEU A 4 5.85 2.36 27.82
C LEU A 4 6.48 1.32 26.89
N LEU A 5 6.41 0.05 27.29
CA LEU A 5 6.83 -1.08 26.46
C LEU A 5 5.62 -1.67 25.73
N TYR A 6 5.57 -1.50 24.41
CA TYR A 6 4.51 -2.06 23.56
C TYR A 6 4.89 -3.47 23.07
N LEU A 7 4.08 -4.48 23.40
CA LEU A 7 4.37 -5.90 23.11
C LEU A 7 3.37 -6.57 22.15
N ASP A 8 2.48 -5.81 21.50
CA ASP A 8 1.40 -6.35 20.65
C ASP A 8 1.63 -6.14 19.13
N THR A 9 2.90 -6.11 18.71
CA THR A 9 3.28 -5.89 17.30
C THR A 9 2.86 -7.01 16.36
N ALA A 10 2.65 -8.23 16.88
CA ALA A 10 2.13 -9.36 16.12
C ALA A 10 0.68 -9.13 15.65
N ARG A 11 -0.12 -8.37 16.42
CA ARG A 11 -1.48 -8.00 16.03
C ARG A 11 -1.50 -6.69 15.24
N LEU A 12 -0.79 -5.67 15.71
CA LEU A 12 -0.76 -4.36 15.06
C LEU A 12 0.61 -3.70 15.20
N GLY A 13 1.26 -3.47 14.06
CA GLY A 13 2.47 -2.66 14.02
C GLY A 13 2.16 -1.19 14.35
N GLN A 14 3.10 -0.52 15.04
CA GLN A 14 3.03 0.92 15.22
C GLN A 14 3.42 1.64 13.93
N MET A 15 2.68 2.68 13.56
CA MET A 15 3.07 3.57 12.46
C MET A 15 4.27 4.42 12.88
N SER A 16 5.19 4.66 11.96
CA SER A 16 6.18 5.71 12.15
C SER A 16 5.50 7.09 12.23
N PRO A 17 6.09 8.09 12.90
CA PRO A 17 5.51 9.43 12.96
C PRO A 17 5.19 10.01 11.58
N THR A 18 6.04 9.76 10.59
CA THR A 18 5.82 10.27 9.23
C THR A 18 4.73 9.50 8.49
N ALA A 19 4.54 8.20 8.75
CA ALA A 19 3.41 7.45 8.19
C ALA A 19 2.08 7.94 8.78
N ALA A 20 2.06 8.25 10.09
CA ALA A 20 0.87 8.79 10.75
C ALA A 20 0.45 10.17 10.18
N LYS A 21 1.42 11.05 9.91
CA LYS A 21 1.15 12.34 9.26
C LYS A 21 0.59 12.20 7.84
N MET A 22 1.21 11.36 7.02
CA MET A 22 0.68 11.05 5.69
C MET A 22 -0.73 10.48 5.74
N TYR A 23 -1.00 9.59 6.70
CA TYR A 23 -2.34 9.03 6.89
C TYR A 23 -3.38 10.11 7.21
N ALA A 24 -3.02 11.10 8.04
CA ALA A 24 -3.89 12.23 8.34
C ALA A 24 -4.21 13.07 7.08
N ASP A 25 -3.20 13.40 6.26
CA ASP A 25 -3.41 14.15 5.03
C ASP A 25 -4.20 13.36 3.97
N PHE A 26 -4.00 12.04 3.86
CA PHE A 26 -4.88 11.19 3.05
C PHE A 26 -6.33 11.23 3.55
N GLY A 27 -6.54 11.25 4.87
CA GLY A 27 -7.85 11.40 5.48
C GLY A 27 -8.50 12.74 5.11
N ARG A 28 -7.74 13.83 5.14
CA ARG A 28 -8.22 15.15 4.70
C ARG A 28 -8.55 15.16 3.21
N LEU A 29 -7.65 14.69 2.36
CA LEU A 29 -7.87 14.58 0.92
C LEU A 29 -9.16 13.82 0.59
N ALA A 30 -9.40 12.69 1.25
CA ALA A 30 -10.57 11.85 1.02
C ALA A 30 -11.90 12.51 1.45
N VAL A 31 -11.86 13.49 2.36
CA VAL A 31 -13.04 14.21 2.86
C VAL A 31 -13.26 15.50 2.07
N GLU A 32 -12.20 16.22 1.78
CA GLU A 32 -12.23 17.58 1.21
C GLU A 32 -12.31 17.58 -0.32
N VAL A 33 -11.70 16.58 -0.98
CA VAL A 33 -11.63 16.53 -2.45
C VAL A 33 -12.59 15.48 -3.00
N PRO A 34 -13.54 15.87 -3.87
CA PRO A 34 -14.41 14.91 -4.53
C PRO A 34 -13.63 13.84 -5.29
N THR A 35 -14.10 12.60 -5.22
CA THR A 35 -13.58 11.53 -6.08
C THR A 35 -13.80 11.90 -7.54
N GLY A 36 -12.70 11.94 -8.29
CA GLY A 36 -12.70 12.29 -9.71
C GLY A 36 -11.35 11.95 -10.36
N PRO A 37 -11.22 12.19 -11.67
CA PRO A 37 -10.06 11.76 -12.45
C PRO A 37 -8.72 12.27 -11.91
N CYS A 38 -8.66 13.50 -11.39
CA CYS A 38 -7.44 14.05 -10.79
C CYS A 38 -7.04 13.28 -9.53
N THR A 39 -7.98 13.03 -8.63
CA THR A 39 -7.77 12.27 -7.40
C THR A 39 -7.37 10.83 -7.70
N GLU A 40 -8.01 10.19 -8.68
CA GLU A 40 -7.62 8.85 -9.13
C GLU A 40 -6.21 8.83 -9.73
N ASN A 41 -5.90 9.79 -10.61
CA ASN A 41 -4.59 9.89 -11.24
C ASN A 41 -3.49 10.07 -10.17
N PHE A 42 -3.73 10.92 -9.18
CA PHE A 42 -2.85 11.08 -8.02
C PHE A 42 -2.68 9.79 -7.20
N LEU A 43 -3.77 9.07 -6.92
CA LEU A 43 -3.70 7.82 -6.17
C LEU A 43 -2.85 6.78 -6.90
N PHE A 44 -3.00 6.65 -8.22
CA PHE A 44 -2.29 5.65 -9.00
C PHE A 44 -0.86 6.04 -9.38
N HIS A 45 -0.64 7.30 -9.73
CA HIS A 45 0.61 7.78 -10.33
C HIS A 45 1.41 8.73 -9.42
N GLY A 46 0.85 9.12 -8.28
CA GLY A 46 1.55 9.93 -7.28
C GLY A 46 1.55 11.42 -7.61
N THR A 47 2.46 12.13 -6.96
CA THR A 47 2.59 13.59 -7.02
C THR A 47 2.87 14.14 -8.41
N ASP A 48 3.61 13.42 -9.24
CA ASP A 48 3.97 13.86 -10.60
C ASP A 48 2.73 14.02 -11.50
N ALA A 49 1.66 13.29 -11.18
CA ALA A 49 0.43 13.27 -11.93
C ALA A 49 -0.62 14.29 -11.47
N ALA A 50 -0.44 14.88 -10.29
CA ALA A 50 -1.29 15.92 -9.71
C ALA A 50 -0.48 16.76 -8.69
N PRO A 51 0.46 17.60 -9.17
CA PRO A 51 1.32 18.41 -8.31
C PRO A 51 0.54 19.39 -7.43
N GLU A 52 -0.67 19.79 -7.85
CA GLU A 52 -1.58 20.63 -7.07
C GLU A 52 -2.00 19.98 -5.74
N ILE A 53 -2.21 18.66 -5.72
CA ILE A 53 -2.54 17.92 -4.49
C ILE A 53 -1.34 17.91 -3.55
N ALA A 54 -0.12 17.78 -4.07
CA ALA A 54 1.09 17.85 -3.24
C ALA A 54 1.29 19.24 -2.60
N ALA A 55 0.86 20.31 -3.27
CA ALA A 55 0.93 21.67 -2.73
C ALA A 55 -0.06 21.90 -1.58
N GLU A 56 -1.27 21.34 -1.67
CA GLU A 56 -2.33 21.48 -0.66
C GLU A 56 -2.20 20.48 0.50
N TYR A 57 -1.58 19.33 0.25
CA TYR A 57 -1.36 18.24 1.22
C TYR A 57 0.13 17.88 1.29
N PRO A 58 0.95 18.67 2.01
CA PRO A 58 2.41 18.59 1.96
C PRO A 58 2.98 17.24 2.39
N GLU A 59 2.36 16.54 3.33
CA GLU A 59 2.86 15.22 3.77
C GLU A 59 2.71 14.18 2.66
N LEU A 60 1.79 14.40 1.72
CA LEU A 60 1.62 13.57 0.52
C LEU A 60 2.59 13.93 -0.60
N GLY A 61 3.43 14.96 -0.46
CA GLY A 61 4.42 15.39 -1.45
C GLY A 61 5.48 14.35 -1.81
N ARG A 62 5.51 13.22 -1.10
CA ARG A 62 6.38 12.06 -1.36
C ARG A 62 5.62 10.79 -1.74
N TRP A 63 4.31 10.89 -1.96
CA TRP A 63 3.48 9.74 -2.34
C TRP A 63 3.83 9.30 -3.77
N PRO A 64 4.41 8.11 -3.96
CA PRO A 64 4.87 7.66 -5.28
C PRO A 64 3.74 7.08 -6.15
N GLY A 65 2.49 7.17 -5.69
CA GLY A 65 1.37 6.46 -6.30
C GLY A 65 1.39 4.95 -6.00
N ILE A 66 0.26 4.31 -6.26
CA ILE A 66 0.16 2.84 -6.20
C ILE A 66 1.18 2.18 -7.15
N ASN A 67 1.42 2.76 -8.32
CA ASN A 67 2.37 2.21 -9.29
C ASN A 67 3.81 2.31 -8.78
N GLY A 68 4.21 3.46 -8.22
CA GLY A 68 5.53 3.62 -7.61
C GLY A 68 5.71 2.75 -6.37
N LEU A 69 4.67 2.58 -5.53
CA LEU A 69 4.69 1.63 -4.42
C LEU A 69 4.91 0.19 -4.90
N LYS A 70 4.17 -0.26 -5.92
CA LYS A 70 4.37 -1.59 -6.52
C LYS A 70 5.79 -1.76 -7.05
N GLN A 71 6.34 -0.73 -7.69
CA GLN A 71 7.72 -0.77 -8.18
C GLN A 71 8.72 -0.88 -7.03
N LEU A 72 8.56 -0.10 -5.96
CA LEU A 72 9.41 -0.18 -4.77
C LEU A 72 9.37 -1.59 -4.15
N LEU A 73 8.17 -2.17 -4.00
CA LEU A 73 8.02 -3.54 -3.48
C LEU A 73 8.72 -4.56 -4.36
N ARG A 74 8.64 -4.43 -5.70
CA ARG A 74 9.40 -5.29 -6.61
C ARG A 74 10.90 -5.18 -6.37
N THR A 75 11.43 -3.95 -6.37
CA THR A 75 12.87 -3.74 -6.22
C THR A 75 13.40 -4.20 -4.87
N THR A 76 12.60 -4.06 -3.81
CA THR A 76 13.01 -4.40 -2.45
C THR A 76 12.93 -5.90 -2.16
N PHE A 77 11.85 -6.57 -2.56
CA PHE A 77 11.59 -7.96 -2.14
C PHE A 77 11.73 -8.99 -3.26
N ALA A 78 11.76 -8.54 -4.51
CA ALA A 78 11.71 -9.39 -5.68
C ALA A 78 12.75 -8.95 -6.72
N SER A 79 13.94 -8.53 -6.28
CA SER A 79 15.03 -8.08 -7.17
C SER A 79 15.46 -9.15 -8.19
N ASN A 80 15.31 -10.43 -7.84
CA ASN A 80 15.61 -11.57 -8.70
C ASN A 80 14.37 -12.10 -9.46
N ALA A 81 13.23 -11.43 -9.35
CA ALA A 81 12.02 -11.81 -10.06
C ALA A 81 12.12 -11.48 -11.56
N SER A 82 11.52 -12.32 -12.40
CA SER A 82 11.35 -11.97 -13.81
C SER A 82 10.41 -10.76 -13.96
N ALA A 83 10.53 -10.05 -15.09
CA ALA A 83 9.68 -8.91 -15.42
C ALA A 83 8.17 -9.23 -15.41
N ASP A 84 7.80 -10.52 -15.51
CA ASP A 84 6.41 -10.99 -15.46
C ASP A 84 5.82 -11.05 -14.04
N ASN A 85 6.61 -10.86 -12.99
CA ASN A 85 6.10 -10.93 -11.62
C ASN A 85 5.22 -9.71 -11.29
N ARG A 86 3.92 -9.98 -11.22
CA ARG A 86 2.87 -9.02 -10.86
C ARG A 86 2.88 -8.79 -9.35
N VAL A 87 2.97 -7.52 -8.94
CA VAL A 87 2.70 -7.13 -7.54
C VAL A 87 1.22 -6.86 -7.39
N LEU A 88 0.58 -7.68 -6.55
CA LEU A 88 -0.81 -7.55 -6.16
C LEU A 88 -0.87 -6.87 -4.79
N LEU A 89 -1.80 -5.93 -4.66
CA LEU A 89 -2.09 -5.24 -3.41
C LEU A 89 -3.54 -5.52 -3.05
N ALA A 90 -3.80 -5.79 -1.78
CA ALA A 90 -5.15 -5.84 -1.23
C ALA A 90 -5.17 -5.15 0.13
N ASN A 91 -6.37 -4.77 0.56
CA ASN A 91 -6.58 -4.14 1.86
C ASN A 91 -6.41 -5.12 3.04
N ARG A 92 -6.49 -6.43 2.81
CA ARG A 92 -6.39 -7.47 3.83
C ARG A 92 -5.67 -8.70 3.28
N THR A 93 -4.88 -9.34 4.14
CA THR A 93 -4.18 -10.59 3.81
C THR A 93 -5.13 -11.70 3.41
N THR A 94 -6.32 -11.78 4.03
CA THR A 94 -7.33 -12.81 3.69
C THR A 94 -7.76 -12.74 2.22
N LYS A 95 -7.88 -11.53 1.65
CA LYS A 95 -8.24 -11.37 0.23
C LYS A 95 -7.13 -11.83 -0.71
N LEU A 96 -5.86 -11.62 -0.33
CA LEU A 96 -4.72 -12.16 -1.09
C LEU A 96 -4.67 -13.68 -1.00
N MET A 97 -4.94 -14.25 0.18
CA MET A 97 -4.96 -15.70 0.36
C MET A 97 -6.10 -16.35 -0.42
N GLU A 98 -7.32 -15.81 -0.37
CA GLU A 98 -8.45 -16.26 -1.20
C GLU A 98 -8.09 -16.26 -2.68
N PHE A 99 -7.52 -15.15 -3.18
CA PHE A 99 -7.10 -15.04 -4.57
C PHE A 99 -5.99 -16.04 -4.94
N GLY A 100 -5.00 -16.21 -4.06
CA GLY A 100 -3.90 -17.16 -4.25
C GLY A 100 -4.38 -18.61 -4.28
N VAL A 101 -5.27 -18.98 -3.35
CA VAL A 101 -5.87 -20.32 -3.28
C VAL A 101 -6.68 -20.62 -4.54
N GLN A 102 -7.54 -19.70 -4.99
CA GLN A 102 -8.27 -19.87 -6.25
C GLN A 102 -7.30 -20.09 -7.43
N SER A 103 -6.27 -19.25 -7.54
CA SER A 103 -5.29 -19.34 -8.62
C SER A 103 -4.47 -20.64 -8.62
N VAL A 104 -4.19 -21.21 -7.44
CA VAL A 104 -3.42 -22.45 -7.29
C VAL A 104 -4.30 -23.68 -7.47
N LEU A 105 -5.48 -23.73 -6.85
CA LEU A 105 -6.38 -24.89 -6.91
C LEU A 105 -6.97 -25.12 -8.29
N ASP A 106 -7.11 -24.07 -9.11
CA ASP A 106 -7.48 -24.20 -10.52
C ASP A 106 -6.46 -25.03 -11.34
N ARG A 107 -5.22 -25.17 -10.84
CA ARG A 107 -4.12 -25.86 -11.54
C ARG A 107 -3.52 -27.04 -10.76
N CYS A 108 -3.74 -27.12 -9.46
CA CYS A 108 -3.11 -28.10 -8.58
C CYS A 108 -4.13 -28.78 -7.67
N GLU A 109 -4.33 -30.09 -7.86
CA GLU A 109 -5.30 -30.88 -7.08
C GLU A 109 -4.81 -31.26 -5.67
N ARG A 110 -3.51 -31.09 -5.38
CA ARG A 110 -2.91 -31.44 -4.09
C ARG A 110 -2.08 -30.28 -3.55
N VAL A 111 -2.50 -29.74 -2.41
CA VAL A 111 -1.82 -28.63 -1.73
C VAL A 111 -1.25 -29.14 -0.40
N LEU A 112 0.03 -28.88 -0.17
CA LEU A 112 0.67 -29.14 1.12
C LEU A 112 0.35 -27.98 2.07
N LEU A 113 -0.20 -28.30 3.23
CA LEU A 113 -0.58 -27.37 4.29
C LEU A 113 0.11 -27.82 5.59
N THR A 114 0.40 -26.88 6.49
CA THR A 114 1.04 -27.12 7.80
C THR A 114 0.17 -26.58 8.91
#